data_AF-V6LPJ2-F1
#
_entry.id   AF-V6LPJ2-F1
#
_cell.length_a   1.000
_cell.length_b   1.000
_cell.length_c   1.000
_cell.angle_alpha   90.00
_cell.angle_beta   90.00
_cell.angle_gamma   90.00
#
_symmetry.space_group_name_H-M   'P 1'
#
loop_
_entity.id
_entity.type
_entity.pdbx_description
1 polymer ?
#
loop_
_entity_poly.entity_id
_entity_poly.type
_entity_poly.pdbx_seq_one_letter_code
_entity_poly.pdbx_strand_id
1 'polypeptide(L)'
;MTVLLNPNAYIPFREQLNLDRPLPQFNTPLIIVLGAHSLKVGFPGDLRVKVLQMVSKIKVSDPPKIGNSLSDQEANKTGKSPFQEDLLMQIEHLKDLLQWSFEKIFENNKNITNSSSFPYPVKVAISLTHPEVLNLNIKDLLHNYFSVSDLQLSIGIYML
;
A
#
# COMPACT_ATOMS: atom_id res chain seq x y z
N MET A 1 32.31 10.15 -23.93
CA MET A 1 31.15 11.06 -23.80
C MET A 1 30.53 10.77 -22.44
N THR A 2 30.79 11.61 -21.44
CA THR A 2 30.41 11.34 -20.05
C THR A 2 29.07 12.01 -19.78
N VAL A 3 28.01 11.22 -19.56
CA VAL A 3 26.71 11.75 -19.15
C VAL A 3 26.81 12.11 -17.67
N LEU A 4 26.85 13.41 -17.38
CA LEU A 4 26.70 13.93 -16.03
C LEU A 4 25.24 13.72 -15.59
N LEU A 5 24.98 12.68 -14.82
CA LEU A 5 23.73 12.54 -14.10
C LEU A 5 23.65 13.69 -13.08
N ASN A 6 22.70 14.60 -13.27
CA ASN A 6 22.43 15.67 -12.31
C ASN A 6 22.06 15.03 -10.96
N PRO A 7 22.82 15.27 -9.87
CA PRO A 7 22.51 14.69 -8.56
C PRO A 7 21.20 15.20 -7.94
N ASN A 8 20.61 16.25 -8.53
CA ASN A 8 19.28 16.77 -8.20
C ASN A 8 18.21 16.36 -9.22
N ALA A 9 18.47 15.38 -10.10
CA ALA A 9 17.42 14.78 -10.90
C ALA A 9 16.49 13.99 -9.96
N TYR A 10 15.50 14.69 -9.41
CA TYR A 10 14.34 14.07 -8.78
C TYR A 10 13.72 13.14 -9.81
N ILE A 11 13.96 11.84 -9.66
CA ILE A 11 13.18 10.83 -10.36
C ILE A 11 11.87 10.79 -9.57
N PRO A 12 10.76 11.32 -10.09
CA PRO A 12 9.49 11.20 -9.41
C PRO A 12 9.26 9.73 -9.13
N PHE A 13 9.01 9.39 -7.87
CA PHE A 13 8.57 8.06 -7.52
C PHE A 13 7.24 7.82 -8.24
N ARG A 14 7.29 7.11 -9.37
CA ARG A 14 6.11 6.65 -10.09
C ARG A 14 5.69 5.30 -9.53
N GLU A 15 4.38 5.09 -9.42
CA GLU A 15 3.85 3.78 -9.04
C GLU A 15 4.42 2.70 -9.99
N GLN A 16 4.63 1.51 -9.45
CA GLN A 16 5.03 0.35 -10.24
C GLN A 16 3.94 -0.70 -10.10
N LEU A 17 3.37 -1.10 -11.25
CA LEU A 17 2.32 -2.11 -11.35
C LEU A 17 2.85 -3.28 -12.18
N ASN A 18 2.75 -4.50 -11.65
CA ASN A 18 3.07 -5.75 -12.32
C ASN A 18 1.86 -6.68 -12.20
N LEU A 19 0.88 -6.48 -13.08
CA LEU A 19 -0.45 -7.10 -13.00
C LEU A 19 -0.65 -8.21 -14.02
N ASP A 20 0.29 -8.41 -14.96
CA ASP A 20 0.17 -9.36 -16.07
C ASP A 20 0.26 -10.83 -15.63
N ARG A 21 0.69 -11.07 -14.39
CA ARG A 21 0.85 -12.42 -13.84
C ARG A 21 -0.47 -12.96 -13.30
N PRO A 22 -0.80 -14.25 -13.52
CA PRO A 22 -2.02 -14.84 -12.99
C PRO A 22 -2.02 -14.81 -11.46
N LEU A 23 -3.21 -14.70 -10.85
CA LEU A 23 -3.34 -14.77 -9.39
C LEU A 23 -2.91 -16.15 -8.88
N PRO A 24 -2.15 -16.24 -7.78
CA PRO A 24 -1.78 -17.52 -7.19
C PRO A 24 -2.96 -18.18 -6.46
N GLN A 25 -2.74 -19.42 -6.03
CA GLN A 25 -3.70 -20.21 -5.25
C GLN A 25 -4.06 -19.52 -3.93
N PHE A 26 -5.28 -19.74 -3.42
CA PHE A 26 -5.80 -19.07 -2.21
C PHE A 26 -5.03 -19.39 -0.92
N ASN A 27 -4.18 -20.41 -0.89
CA ASN A 27 -3.28 -20.70 0.24
C ASN A 27 -1.98 -19.85 0.22
N THR A 28 -1.72 -19.10 -0.85
CA THR A 28 -0.55 -18.24 -0.98
C THR A 28 -0.84 -16.90 -0.32
N PRO A 29 -0.05 -16.46 0.69
CA PRO A 29 -0.36 -15.25 1.41
C PRO A 29 -0.16 -14.00 0.54
N LEU A 30 -1.09 -13.04 0.64
CA LEU A 30 -0.87 -11.68 0.16
C LEU A 30 0.07 -10.96 1.13
N ILE A 31 1.18 -10.46 0.61
CA ILE A 31 2.19 -9.72 1.35
C ILE A 31 1.92 -8.22 1.22
N ILE A 32 1.80 -7.55 2.36
CA ILE A 32 1.71 -6.09 2.48
C ILE A 32 2.99 -5.62 3.18
N VAL A 33 3.79 -4.79 2.52
CA VAL A 33 4.98 -4.18 3.11
C VAL A 33 4.76 -2.69 3.30
N LEU A 34 4.73 -2.27 4.56
CA LEU A 34 4.66 -0.87 4.98
C LEU A 34 6.08 -0.36 5.23
N GLY A 35 6.67 0.22 4.19
CA GLY A 35 7.95 0.91 4.29
C GLY A 35 7.79 2.33 4.84
N ALA A 36 8.90 3.06 5.00
CA ALA A 36 8.87 4.46 5.45
C ALA A 36 8.16 5.40 4.44
N HIS A 37 8.32 5.15 3.14
CA HIS A 37 7.81 6.05 2.09
C HIS A 37 6.92 5.38 1.05
N SER A 38 6.93 4.05 0.97
CA SER A 38 6.19 3.30 -0.05
C SER A 38 5.45 2.12 0.56
N LEU A 39 4.24 1.90 0.06
CA LEU A 39 3.46 0.69 0.26
C LEU A 39 3.78 -0.28 -0.89
N LYS A 40 4.11 -1.54 -0.56
CA LYS A 40 4.19 -2.63 -1.54
C LYS A 40 3.13 -3.67 -1.22
N VAL A 41 2.41 -4.14 -2.23
CA VAL A 41 1.40 -5.21 -2.08
C VAL A 41 1.58 -6.23 -3.20
N GLY A 42 1.52 -7.52 -2.87
CA GLY A 42 1.59 -8.59 -3.86
C GLY A 42 1.73 -9.95 -3.20
N PHE A 43 2.40 -10.88 -3.86
CA PHE A 43 2.60 -12.25 -3.39
C PHE A 43 4.10 -12.54 -3.18
N PRO A 44 4.48 -13.66 -2.52
CA PRO A 44 5.87 -14.01 -2.33
C PRO A 44 6.62 -14.09 -3.67
N GLY A 45 7.71 -13.32 -3.79
CA GLY A 45 8.49 -13.20 -5.03
C GLY A 45 7.82 -12.38 -6.16
N ASP A 46 6.65 -11.79 -5.91
CA ASP A 46 5.86 -11.07 -6.90
C ASP A 46 5.11 -9.86 -6.28
N LEU A 47 5.84 -8.78 -5.98
CA LEU A 47 5.22 -7.54 -5.52
C LEU A 47 4.58 -6.81 -6.70
N ARG A 48 3.25 -6.84 -6.74
CA ARG A 48 2.43 -6.38 -7.87
C ARG A 48 2.17 -4.90 -7.88
N VAL A 49 2.09 -4.30 -6.71
CA VAL A 49 1.87 -2.87 -6.51
C VAL A 49 3.01 -2.35 -5.67
N LYS A 50 3.59 -1.24 -6.10
CA LYS A 50 4.46 -0.40 -5.28
C LYS A 50 4.06 1.05 -5.51
N VAL A 51 3.59 1.72 -4.46
CA VAL A 51 3.05 3.09 -4.53
C VAL A 51 3.62 3.94 -3.41
N LEU A 52 3.74 5.24 -3.64
CA LEU A 52 4.09 6.20 -2.59
C LEU A 52 2.96 6.20 -1.54
N GLN A 53 3.31 6.28 -0.26
CA GLN A 53 2.31 6.42 0.80
C GLN A 53 1.80 7.86 0.86
N MET A 54 1.06 8.26 -0.18
CA MET A 54 0.52 9.60 -0.30
C MET A 54 -0.87 9.56 -0.93
N VAL A 55 -1.80 10.23 -0.26
CA VAL A 55 -3.19 10.35 -0.67
C VAL A 55 -3.51 11.84 -0.77
N SER A 56 -4.09 12.27 -1.88
CA SER A 56 -4.66 13.61 -1.99
C SER A 56 -6.18 13.53 -2.01
N LYS A 57 -6.79 14.31 -1.14
CA LYS A 57 -8.25 14.42 -1.02
C LYS A 57 -8.59 15.87 -0.69
N ILE A 58 -9.26 16.56 -1.61
CA ILE A 58 -9.59 17.99 -1.46
C ILE A 58 -10.82 18.15 -0.57
N LYS A 59 -11.83 17.30 -0.75
CA LYS A 59 -13.02 17.20 0.11
C LYS A 59 -13.27 15.77 0.53
N VAL A 60 -13.95 15.57 1.66
CA VAL A 60 -14.28 14.24 2.20
C VAL A 60 -15.09 13.40 1.21
N SER A 61 -15.92 14.04 0.37
CA SER A 61 -16.73 13.39 -0.67
C SER A 61 -15.96 12.98 -1.92
N ASP A 62 -14.77 13.53 -2.15
CA ASP A 62 -14.03 13.31 -3.38
C ASP A 62 -13.35 11.93 -3.34
N PRO A 63 -13.26 11.20 -4.46
CA PRO A 63 -12.46 9.98 -4.50
C PRO A 63 -10.97 10.33 -4.24
N PRO A 64 -10.26 9.50 -3.45
CA PRO A 64 -8.84 9.74 -3.18
C PRO A 64 -8.02 9.62 -4.46
N LYS A 65 -7.06 10.54 -4.65
CA LYS A 65 -6.04 10.45 -5.70
C LYS A 65 -4.77 9.82 -5.14
N ILE A 66 -4.36 8.72 -5.75
CA ILE A 66 -3.24 7.85 -5.33
C ILE A 66 -2.42 7.45 -6.56
N GLY A 67 -1.10 7.30 -6.38
CA GLY A 67 -0.21 6.81 -7.44
C GLY A 67 -0.24 7.70 -8.68
N ASN A 68 -0.39 7.13 -9.87
CA ASN A 68 -0.39 7.89 -11.13
C ASN A 68 -1.60 8.83 -11.29
N SER A 69 -2.65 8.68 -10.48
CA SER A 69 -3.78 9.64 -10.46
C SER A 69 -3.47 10.92 -9.68
N LEU A 70 -2.35 10.94 -8.94
CA LEU A 70 -1.87 12.07 -8.18
C LEU A 70 -0.77 12.80 -8.98
N SER A 71 -1.02 14.02 -9.43
CA SER A 71 0.01 14.82 -10.09
C SER A 71 1.04 15.37 -9.08
N ASP A 72 2.26 15.69 -9.52
CA ASP A 72 3.31 16.27 -8.66
C ASP A 72 2.84 17.58 -8.00
N GLN A 73 2.07 18.40 -8.71
CA GLN A 73 1.49 19.64 -8.14
C GLN A 73 0.47 19.35 -7.02
N GLU A 74 -0.35 18.31 -7.16
CA GLU A 74 -1.32 17.92 -6.15
C GLU A 74 -0.67 17.23 -4.96
N ALA A 75 0.31 16.35 -5.21
CA ALA A 75 1.14 15.74 -4.19
C ALA A 75 1.75 16.81 -3.26
N ASN A 76 2.29 17.89 -3.84
CA ASN A 76 2.90 18.98 -3.09
C ASN A 76 1.90 19.89 -2.36
N LYS A 77 0.67 20.07 -2.87
CA LYS A 77 -0.31 21.01 -2.30
C LYS A 77 -1.24 20.37 -1.27
N THR A 78 -1.71 19.17 -1.56
CA THR A 78 -2.78 18.50 -0.81
C THR A 78 -2.49 17.04 -0.49
N GLY A 79 -1.37 16.50 -0.99
CA GLY A 79 -0.91 15.16 -0.66
C GLY A 79 -0.59 15.04 0.82
N LYS A 80 -1.15 14.02 1.45
CA LYS A 80 -0.89 13.67 2.85
C LYS A 80 -0.46 12.22 2.94
N SER A 81 0.57 11.98 3.74
CA SER A 81 0.98 10.63 4.10
C SER A 81 0.12 10.09 5.23
N PRO A 82 -0.19 8.77 5.26
CA PRO A 82 -0.75 8.14 6.46
C PRO A 82 0.22 8.19 7.65
N PHE A 83 1.52 8.24 7.38
CA PHE A 83 2.59 8.26 8.39
C PHE A 83 3.24 9.64 8.52
N GLN A 84 3.56 10.03 9.75
CA GLN A 84 4.42 11.16 10.08
C GLN A 84 5.45 10.67 11.10
N GLU A 85 6.75 10.81 10.80
CA GLU A 85 7.84 10.34 11.68
C GLU A 85 7.68 8.86 12.11
N ASP A 86 7.34 7.98 11.15
CA ASP A 86 7.04 6.55 11.37
C ASP A 86 5.83 6.26 12.29
N LEU A 87 5.02 7.27 12.63
CA LEU A 87 3.77 7.10 13.36
C LEU A 87 2.58 7.16 12.40
N LEU A 88 1.65 6.21 12.51
CA LEU A 88 0.38 6.27 11.75
C LEU A 88 -0.51 7.36 12.34
N MET A 89 -0.66 8.44 11.60
CA MET A 89 -1.48 9.61 11.98
C MET A 89 -2.82 9.65 11.25
N GLN A 90 -2.93 9.04 10.06
CA GLN A 90 -4.14 9.09 9.24
C GLN A 90 -4.54 7.68 8.78
N ILE A 91 -5.26 6.96 9.64
CA ILE A 91 -5.71 5.58 9.35
C ILE A 91 -6.60 5.51 8.10
N GLU A 92 -7.44 6.52 7.84
CA GLU A 92 -8.28 6.59 6.65
C GLU A 92 -7.44 6.68 5.35
N HIS A 93 -6.29 7.35 5.36
CA HIS A 93 -5.42 7.37 4.19
C HIS A 93 -4.74 6.01 3.96
N LEU A 94 -4.38 5.31 5.04
CA LEU A 94 -3.85 3.96 4.93
C LEU A 94 -4.91 3.01 4.35
N LYS A 95 -6.16 3.14 4.79
CA LYS A 95 -7.30 2.43 4.23
C LYS A 95 -7.47 2.71 2.75
N ASP A 96 -7.47 3.98 2.33
CA ASP A 96 -7.61 4.36 0.92
C ASP A 96 -6.48 3.77 0.05
N LEU A 97 -5.23 3.78 0.55
CA LEU A 97 -4.08 3.17 -0.14
C LEU A 97 -4.22 1.65 -0.30
N LEU A 98 -4.65 0.95 0.75
CA LEU A 98 -4.85 -0.50 0.73
C LEU A 98 -6.00 -0.87 -0.20
N GLN A 99 -7.12 -0.15 -0.12
CA GLN A 99 -8.25 -0.35 -1.00
C GLN A 99 -7.86 -0.18 -2.46
N TRP A 100 -7.21 0.94 -2.80
CA TRP A 100 -6.72 1.17 -4.16
C TRP A 100 -5.75 0.07 -4.62
N SER A 101 -4.86 -0.39 -3.74
CA SER A 101 -3.90 -1.46 -4.07
C SER A 101 -4.59 -2.80 -4.34
N PHE A 102 -5.60 -3.15 -3.54
CA PHE A 102 -6.39 -4.36 -3.74
C PHE A 102 -7.23 -4.28 -5.01
N GLU A 103 -7.88 -3.15 -5.26
CA GLU A 103 -8.62 -2.90 -6.50
C GLU A 103 -7.73 -3.07 -7.74
N LYS A 104 -6.46 -2.63 -7.68
CA LYS A 104 -5.50 -2.85 -8.78
C LYS A 104 -5.10 -4.32 -8.95
N ILE A 105 -4.82 -5.03 -7.85
CA ILE A 105 -4.42 -6.45 -7.92
C ILE A 105 -5.57 -7.34 -8.40
N PHE A 106 -6.80 -7.01 -8.00
CA PHE A 106 -8.00 -7.83 -8.22
C PHE A 106 -8.99 -7.19 -9.19
N GLU A 107 -8.57 -6.24 -10.04
CA GLU A 107 -9.44 -5.50 -10.97
C GLU A 107 -10.31 -6.43 -11.83
N ASN A 108 -9.72 -7.54 -12.27
CA ASN A 108 -10.38 -8.57 -13.08
C ASN A 108 -11.17 -9.61 -12.27
N ASN A 109 -11.19 -9.50 -10.93
CA ASN A 109 -11.79 -10.46 -9.99
C ASN A 109 -12.62 -9.73 -8.93
N LYS A 110 -13.67 -9.01 -9.35
CA LYS A 110 -14.56 -8.23 -8.46
C LYS A 110 -15.22 -9.03 -7.33
N ASN A 111 -15.30 -10.35 -7.48
CA ASN A 111 -15.79 -11.25 -6.43
C ASN A 111 -14.88 -11.27 -5.20
N ILE A 112 -13.59 -10.93 -5.35
CA ILE A 112 -12.60 -10.90 -4.28
C ILE A 112 -12.74 -9.62 -3.44
N THR A 113 -12.88 -8.46 -4.09
CA THR A 113 -12.96 -7.15 -3.42
C THR A 113 -14.30 -6.89 -2.75
N ASN A 114 -15.37 -7.55 -3.19
CA ASN A 114 -16.72 -7.44 -2.62
C ASN A 114 -17.12 -8.65 -1.77
N SER A 115 -16.19 -9.55 -1.49
CA SER A 115 -16.45 -10.75 -0.69
C SER A 115 -16.70 -10.38 0.77
N SER A 116 -17.58 -11.12 1.43
CA SER A 116 -17.76 -11.07 2.89
C SER A 116 -16.59 -11.65 3.67
N SER A 117 -15.65 -12.31 2.97
CA SER A 117 -14.41 -12.86 3.53
C SER A 117 -13.28 -12.74 2.51
N PHE A 118 -12.18 -12.14 2.92
CA PHE A 118 -11.02 -11.98 2.04
C PHE A 118 -10.39 -13.37 1.76
N PRO A 119 -10.21 -13.76 0.49
CA PRO A 119 -9.91 -15.16 0.14
C PRO A 119 -8.44 -15.55 0.33
N TYR A 120 -7.56 -14.60 0.62
CA TYR A 120 -6.13 -14.85 0.82
C TYR A 120 -5.74 -14.61 2.28
N PRO A 121 -4.89 -15.47 2.88
CA PRO A 121 -4.14 -15.10 4.07
C PRO A 121 -3.36 -13.81 3.81
N VAL A 122 -3.24 -12.94 4.80
CA VAL A 122 -2.49 -11.68 4.67
C VAL A 122 -1.31 -11.69 5.62
N LYS A 123 -0.13 -11.38 5.10
CA LYS A 123 1.08 -11.14 5.88
C LYS A 123 1.47 -9.67 5.78
N VAL A 124 1.49 -8.99 6.91
CA VAL A 124 1.90 -7.59 6.98
C VAL A 124 3.32 -7.52 7.54
N ALA A 125 4.18 -6.86 6.77
CA ALA A 125 5.56 -6.58 7.04
C ALA A 125 5.70 -5.10 7.41
N ILE A 126 6.12 -4.83 8.64
CA ILE A 126 6.25 -3.47 9.19
C ILE A 126 7.70 -3.25 9.65
N SER A 127 8.24 -2.05 9.40
CA SER A 127 9.58 -1.67 9.90
C SER A 127 9.62 -1.73 11.44
N LEU A 128 10.76 -2.16 11.99
CA LEU A 128 11.05 -2.25 13.43
C LEU A 128 10.84 -0.92 14.19
N THR A 129 10.87 0.21 13.48
CA THR A 129 10.73 1.54 14.09
C THR A 129 9.30 1.87 14.52
N HIS A 130 8.31 1.08 14.14
CA HIS A 130 6.91 1.39 14.42
C HIS A 130 6.43 0.89 15.80
N PRO A 131 5.60 1.67 16.51
CA PRO A 131 5.06 1.31 17.82
C PRO A 131 4.01 0.18 17.73
N GLU A 132 3.83 -0.58 18.80
CA GLU A 132 2.83 -1.68 18.87
C GLU A 132 1.39 -1.23 18.58
N VAL A 133 1.05 0.02 18.93
CA VAL A 133 -0.26 0.63 18.64
C VAL A 133 -0.55 0.63 17.13
N LEU A 134 0.47 0.76 16.29
CA LEU A 134 0.32 0.63 14.85
C LEU A 134 -0.18 -0.76 14.45
N ASN A 135 0.36 -1.80 15.08
CA ASN A 135 0.00 -3.18 14.77
C ASN A 135 -1.47 -3.43 15.08
N LEU A 136 -1.99 -2.88 16.19
CA LEU A 136 -3.41 -2.99 16.54
C LEU A 136 -4.29 -2.26 15.52
N ASN A 137 -3.94 -1.03 15.16
CA ASN A 137 -4.69 -0.26 14.16
C ASN A 137 -4.74 -0.95 12.79
N ILE A 138 -3.62 -1.56 12.35
CA ILE A 138 -3.58 -2.30 11.09
C ILE A 138 -4.38 -3.60 11.17
N LYS A 139 -4.31 -4.32 12.31
CA LYS A 139 -5.14 -5.51 12.54
C LYS A 139 -6.61 -5.17 12.43
N ASP A 140 -7.05 -4.15 13.16
CA ASP A 140 -8.44 -3.72 13.17
C ASP A 140 -8.87 -3.27 11.78
N LEU A 141 -8.01 -2.55 11.05
CA LEU A 141 -8.28 -2.14 9.67
C LEU A 141 -8.49 -3.35 8.74
N LEU A 142 -7.55 -4.30 8.72
CA LEU A 142 -7.60 -5.46 7.83
C LEU A 142 -8.72 -6.43 8.20
N HIS A 143 -8.94 -6.66 9.48
CA HIS A 143 -9.97 -7.56 9.95
C HIS A 143 -11.38 -6.97 9.73
N ASN A 144 -11.60 -5.72 10.17
CA ASN A 144 -12.96 -5.16 10.21
C ASN A 144 -13.39 -4.54 8.87
N TYR A 145 -12.48 -3.92 8.11
CA TYR A 145 -12.85 -3.28 6.84
C TYR A 145 -12.64 -4.19 5.64
N PHE A 146 -11.60 -5.02 5.65
CA PHE A 146 -11.28 -5.90 4.51
C PHE A 146 -11.69 -7.35 4.75
N SER A 147 -12.31 -7.68 5.90
CA SER A 147 -12.76 -9.03 6.24
C SER A 147 -11.65 -10.10 6.13
N VAL A 148 -10.42 -9.71 6.47
CA VAL A 148 -9.26 -10.61 6.49
C VAL A 148 -9.29 -11.43 7.78
N SER A 149 -9.54 -12.74 7.66
CA SER A 149 -9.62 -13.65 8.82
C SER A 149 -8.28 -14.27 9.21
N ASP A 150 -7.41 -14.57 8.25
CA ASP A 150 -6.06 -15.10 8.49
C ASP A 150 -5.03 -13.99 8.28
N LEU A 151 -4.64 -13.34 9.39
CA LEU A 151 -3.72 -12.21 9.41
C LEU A 151 -2.50 -12.52 10.26
N GLN A 152 -1.32 -12.40 9.65
CA GLN A 152 -0.04 -12.52 10.34
C GLN A 152 0.72 -11.20 10.25
N LEU A 153 1.19 -10.72 11.39
CA LEU A 153 2.06 -9.56 11.48
C LEU A 153 3.48 -9.99 11.76
N SER A 154 4.41 -9.43 11.01
CA SER A 154 5.83 -9.67 11.14
C SER A 154 6.54 -8.34 11.25
N ILE A 155 7.29 -8.19 12.34
CA ILE A 155 8.11 -7.01 12.62
C ILE A 155 9.54 -7.39 12.26
N GLY A 156 10.19 -6.67 11.36
CA GLY A 156 11.55 -7.01 10.94
C GLY A 156 12.20 -5.99 10.01
N ILE A 157 13.52 -6.10 9.85
CA ILE A 157 14.26 -5.38 8.79
C ILE A 157 13.98 -6.12 7.49
N TYR A 158 13.09 -5.58 6.65
CA TYR A 158 12.86 -6.11 5.33
C TYR A 158 13.93 -5.57 4.37
N MET A 159 15.04 -6.31 4.23
CA MET A 159 15.88 -6.19 3.03
C MET A 159 15.13 -6.91 1.91
N LEU A 160 14.39 -6.16 1.10
CA LEU A 160 13.92 -6.57 -0.23
C LEU A 160 14.85 -5.99 -1.28
#